data_AF-A0A161IUC4-F1
#
_entry.id   AF-A0A161IUC4-F1
#
_cell.length_a   1.000
_cell.length_b   1.000
_cell.length_c   1.000
_cell.angle_alpha   90.00
_cell.angle_beta   90.00
_cell.angle_gamma   90.00
#
_symmetry.space_group_name_H-M   'P 1'
#
loop_
_entity.id
_entity.type
_entity.pdbx_description
1 polymer ?
#
loop_
_entity_poly.entity_id
_entity_poly.type
_entity_poly.pdbx_seq_one_letter_code
_entity_poly.pdbx_strand_id
1 'polypeptide(L)' 'MVEPYGQSPNAQAPEWPRIANTPGLTRETLTEWLTEAHNYPEQMDFYLEADEVELLVDYMMTLRRDDYHPPYQ' A
#
# COMPACT_ATOMS: atom_id res chain seq x y z
N MET A 1 -11.37 21.40 -3.77
CA MET A 1 -11.87 20.03 -4.02
C MET A 1 -10.65 19.20 -4.34
N VAL A 2 -10.30 18.23 -3.50
CA VAL A 2 -9.16 17.33 -3.75
C VAL A 2 -9.73 16.18 -4.58
N GLU A 3 -9.24 16.00 -5.80
CA GLU A 3 -9.67 14.89 -6.65
C GLU A 3 -9.30 13.57 -5.97
N PRO A 4 -10.27 12.66 -5.78
CA PRO A 4 -9.99 11.42 -5.10
C PRO A 4 -9.26 10.50 -6.09
N TYR A 5 -8.11 9.98 -5.64
CA TYR A 5 -7.32 8.92 -6.28
C TYR A 5 -6.38 9.38 -7.42
N GLY A 6 -5.19 9.81 -7.02
CA GLY A 6 -4.06 10.01 -7.90
C GLY A 6 -3.61 8.67 -8.49
N GLN A 7 -4.02 8.41 -9.72
CA GLN A 7 -3.38 7.41 -10.55
C GLN A 7 -1.90 7.78 -10.67
N SER A 8 -1.03 6.82 -10.36
CA SER A 8 0.39 6.99 -10.61
C SER A 8 0.61 7.31 -12.11
N PRO A 9 1.51 8.25 -12.47
CA PRO A 9 1.87 8.49 -13.86
C PRO A 9 2.53 7.27 -14.51
N ASN A 10 3.04 6.33 -13.71
CA ASN A 10 3.43 5.01 -14.16
C ASN A 10 2.18 4.12 -14.26
N ALA A 11 1.73 3.85 -15.48
CA ALA A 11 0.57 3.00 -15.79
C ALA A 11 0.73 1.53 -15.35
N GLN A 12 1.96 1.08 -15.02
CA GLN A 12 2.19 -0.27 -14.48
C GLN A 12 2.07 -0.33 -12.96
N ALA A 13 2.00 0.82 -12.28
CA ALA A 13 1.80 0.84 -10.84
C ALA A 13 0.36 0.41 -10.51
N PRO A 14 0.17 -0.55 -9.60
CA PRO A 14 -1.18 -0.93 -9.18
C PRO A 14 -1.80 0.15 -8.30
N GLU A 15 -3.12 0.25 -8.35
CA GLU A 15 -3.90 1.07 -7.42
C GLU A 15 -3.86 0.48 -6.00
N TRP A 16 -3.99 1.33 -4.97
CA TRP A 16 -3.97 0.91 -3.57
C TRP A 16 -4.97 -0.20 -3.22
N PRO A 17 -6.24 -0.18 -3.69
CA PRO A 17 -7.17 -1.28 -3.44
C PRO A 17 -6.71 -2.61 -4.06
N ARG A 18 -5.97 -2.58 -5.17
CA ARG A 18 -5.43 -3.80 -5.78
C ARG A 18 -4.37 -4.44 -4.88
N ILE A 19 -3.50 -3.62 -4.29
CA ILE A 19 -2.49 -4.09 -3.33
C ILE A 19 -3.16 -4.65 -2.08
N ALA A 20 -4.09 -3.89 -1.48
CA ALA A 20 -4.77 -4.27 -0.23
C ALA A 20 -5.55 -5.59 -0.33
N ASN A 21 -6.07 -5.91 -1.51
CA ASN A 21 -6.85 -7.13 -1.77
C ASN A 21 -6.00 -8.27 -2.39
N THR A 22 -4.68 -8.19 -2.32
CA THR A 22 -3.79 -9.29 -2.75
C THR A 22 -4.04 -10.53 -1.88
N PRO A 23 -4.29 -11.72 -2.48
CA PRO A 23 -4.47 -12.94 -1.72
C PRO A 23 -3.28 -13.23 -0.80
N GLY A 24 -3.55 -13.50 0.48
CA GLY A 24 -2.52 -13.80 1.47
C GLY A 24 -1.88 -12.57 2.14
N LEU A 25 -2.20 -11.34 1.69
CA LEU A 25 -1.77 -10.13 2.39
C LEU A 25 -2.51 -10.00 3.73
N THR A 26 -1.74 -9.92 4.80
CA THR A 26 -2.23 -9.68 6.16
C THR A 26 -1.67 -8.37 6.70
N ARG A 27 -2.24 -7.91 7.83
CA ARG A 27 -1.69 -6.80 8.61
C ARG A 27 -0.22 -7.05 8.95
N GLU A 28 0.11 -8.25 9.41
CA GLU A 28 1.45 -8.65 9.82
C GLU A 28 2.43 -8.59 8.65
N THR A 29 2.11 -9.22 7.52
CA THR A 29 2.98 -9.23 6.34
C THR A 29 3.18 -7.83 5.75
N LEU A 30 2.15 -6.97 5.81
CA LEU A 30 2.24 -5.59 5.33
C LEU A 30 3.08 -4.73 6.27
N THR A 31 2.95 -4.93 7.58
CA THR A 31 3.77 -4.24 8.60
C THR A 31 5.25 -4.60 8.40
N GLU A 32 5.56 -5.89 8.33
CA GLU A 32 6.92 -6.38 8.09
C GLU A 32 7.50 -5.81 6.79
N TRP A 33 6.71 -5.82 5.71
CA TRP A 33 7.15 -5.23 4.45
C TRP A 33 7.41 -3.73 4.56
N LEU A 34 6.54 -2.94 5.21
CA LEU A 34 6.75 -1.49 5.32
C LEU A 34 7.94 -1.12 6.22
N THR A 35 8.24 -1.95 7.22
CA THR A 35 9.43 -1.75 8.07
C THR A 35 10.71 -2.14 7.35
N GLU A 36 10.71 -3.25 6.63
CA GLU A 36 11.94 -3.88 6.12
C GLU A 36 12.21 -3.64 4.61
N ALA A 37 11.20 -3.33 3.80
CA ALA A 37 11.31 -3.30 2.34
C ALA A 37 11.92 -2.01 1.78
N HIS A 38 12.99 -1.56 2.40
CA HIS A 38 13.82 -0.47 1.92
C HIS A 38 14.99 -1.08 1.15
N ASN A 39 14.87 -1.18 -0.18
CA ASN A 39 15.96 -1.70 -1.01
C ASN A 39 17.17 -0.76 -1.06
N TYR A 40 16.96 0.55 -0.84
CA TYR A 40 18.00 1.59 -0.85
C TYR A 40 17.68 2.77 0.10
N PRO A 41 17.52 2.54 1.41
CA PRO A 41 17.05 3.58 2.36
C PRO A 41 17.92 4.84 2.34
N GLU A 42 19.25 4.68 2.29
CA GLU A 42 20.20 5.81 2.25
C GLU A 42 20.05 6.71 1.01
N GLN A 43 19.52 6.17 -0.09
CA GLN A 43 19.32 6.92 -1.34
C GLN A 43 17.91 7.50 -1.45
N MET A 44 16.94 6.94 -0.71
CA MET A 44 15.55 7.35 -0.77
C MET A 44 15.20 8.46 0.24
N ASP A 45 16.03 8.68 1.26
CA ASP A 45 15.77 9.63 2.36
C ASP A 45 14.33 9.51 2.89
N PHE A 46 13.86 8.27 2.96
CA PHE A 46 12.50 7.91 3.28
C PHE A 46 12.54 6.83 4.34
N TYR A 47 11.97 7.16 5.50
CA TYR A 47 11.86 6.31 6.66
C TYR A 47 10.44 6.47 7.18
N LEU A 48 9.83 5.35 7.57
CA LEU A 48 8.58 5.35 8.30
C LEU A 48 8.88 5.04 9.76
N GLU A 49 8.43 5.91 10.65
CA GLU A 49 8.36 5.61 12.07
C GLU A 49 7.28 4.55 12.34
N ALA A 50 7.36 3.88 13.49
CA ALA A 50 6.46 2.76 13.80
C ALA A 50 4.97 3.14 13.77
N ASP A 51 4.62 4.34 14.25
CA ASP A 51 3.26 4.87 14.24
C ASP A 51 2.78 5.23 12.82
N GLU A 52 3.68 5.68 11.95
CA GLU A 52 3.40 5.91 10.53
C GLU A 52 3.14 4.60 9.78
N VAL A 53 3.90 3.54 10.09
CA VAL A 53 3.64 2.19 9.58
C VAL A 53 2.26 1.72 10.02
N GLU A 54 1.93 1.82 11.31
CA GLU A 54 0.62 1.41 11.83
C GLU A 54 -0.53 2.16 11.14
N LEU A 55 -0.40 3.48 10.97
CA LEU A 55 -1.38 4.32 10.30
C LEU A 55 -1.60 3.88 8.84
N LEU A 56 -0.51 3.62 8.10
CA LEU A 56 -0.59 3.21 6.71
C LEU A 56 -1.19 1.82 6.58
N VAL A 57 -0.83 0.89 7.47
CA VAL A 57 -1.40 -0.46 7.53
C VAL A 57 -2.90 -0.38 7.83
N ASP A 58 -3.31 0.43 8.81
CA ASP A 58 -4.71 0.66 9.14
C ASP A 58 -5.48 1.15 7.92
N TYR A 59 -4.98 2.21 7.27
CA TYR A 59 -5.58 2.76 6.06
C TYR A 59 -5.72 1.69 4.97
N MET A 60 -4.64 0.97 4.66
CA MET A 60 -4.65 -0.08 3.63
C MET A 60 -5.64 -1.20 3.96
N MET A 61 -5.78 -1.58 5.23
CA MET A 61 -6.75 -2.57 5.65
C MET A 61 -8.19 -2.09 5.46
N THR A 62 -8.47 -0.79 5.51
CA THR A 62 -9.82 -0.25 5.19
C THR A 62 -10.22 -0.41 3.72
N LEU A 63 -9.24 -0.60 2.83
CA LEU A 63 -9.47 -0.78 1.39
C LEU A 63 -9.82 -2.23 1.03
N ARG A 64 -9.78 -3.15 1.99
CA ARG A 64 -10.15 -4.56 1.78
C ARG A 64 -11.64 -4.71 1.56
N ARG A 65 -12.01 -5.55 0.61
CA ARG A 65 -13.40 -5.86 0.27
C ARG A 65 -13.54 -7.33 -0.10
N ASP A 66 -14.52 -8.01 0.48
CA ASP A 66 -14.80 -9.42 0.19
C ASP A 66 -15.27 -9.63 -1.26
N ASP A 67 -15.85 -8.60 -1.87
CA ASP A 67 -16.33 -8.58 -3.26
C ASP A 67 -15.35 -7.91 -4.23
N TYR A 68 -14.07 -7.76 -3.84
CA TYR A 68 -13.10 -7.09 -4.69
C TYR A 68 -12.83 -7.88 -5.99
N HIS A 69 -13.03 -7.20 -7.11
CA HIS A 69 -12.59 -7.65 -8.42
C HIS A 69 -11.63 -6.62 -9.01
N PRO A 70 -10.38 -7.00 -9.38
CA PRO A 70 -9.48 -6.06 -10.01
C PRO A 70 -10.09 -5.57 -11.34
N PRO A 71 -9.95 -4.28 -11.67
CA PRO A 71 -10.39 -3.77 -12.97
C PRO A 71 -9.69 -4.58 -14.08
N TYR A 72 -10.46 -5.00 -15.08
CA TYR A 72 -9.95 -5.74 -16.23
C TYR A 72 -8.73 -5.02 -16.81
N GLN A 73 -7.64 -5.76 -17.00
CA GLN A 73 -6.33 -5.25 -17.41
C GLN A 73 -6.18 -5.27 -18.93
#